data_AF-A0A1C6ACL5-F1
#
_entry.id   AF-A0A1C6ACL5-F1
#
_cell.length_a   1.000
_cell.length_b   1.000
_cell.length_c   1.000
_cell.angle_alpha   90.00
_cell.angle_beta   90.00
_cell.angle_gamma   90.00
#
_symmetry.space_group_name_H-M   'P 1'
#
loop_
_entity.id
_entity.type
_entity.pdbx_description
1 polymer ?
#
loop_
_entity_poly.entity_id
_entity_poly.type
_entity_poly.pdbx_seq_one_letter_code
_entity_poly.pdbx_strand_id
1 'polypeptide(L)'
;MNIKKNHKIEDISKYLIENFNATEITIDEFLTNNQDISEDIFEDISKILKIEDENIIQSLLSENEKEEIQITIEHLNKIEEDLKEDCSSYINKISTGKLIIIILESKDKTTLSGFTMEGTGQKLFDYLMSLIDEPIEKTSNPIDELIEELSHFRPYGKYFK
;
A
#
# COMPACT_ATOMS: atom_id res chain seq x y z
N MET A 1 13.30 -18.75 23.15
CA MET A 1 14.20 -17.75 22.54
C MET A 1 13.50 -17.24 21.29
N ASN A 2 12.93 -16.03 21.32
CA ASN A 2 12.49 -15.37 20.10
C ASN A 2 13.75 -14.85 19.41
N ILE A 3 14.10 -15.44 18.27
CA ILE A 3 15.15 -14.93 17.40
C ILE A 3 14.54 -13.71 16.72
N LYS A 4 14.96 -12.51 17.14
CA LYS A 4 14.55 -11.27 16.48
C LYS A 4 15.08 -11.30 15.05
N LYS A 5 14.20 -11.38 14.06
CA LYS A 5 14.53 -11.28 12.64
C LYS A 5 14.87 -9.82 12.33
N ASN A 6 16.15 -9.50 12.39
CA ASN A 6 16.63 -8.17 12.03
C ASN A 6 16.86 -8.12 10.51
N HIS A 7 15.83 -7.78 9.75
CA HIS A 7 15.94 -7.53 8.31
C HIS A 7 16.39 -6.08 8.04
N LYS A 8 17.41 -5.91 7.20
CA LYS A 8 17.89 -4.57 6.83
C LYS A 8 16.97 -3.95 5.79
N ILE A 9 16.68 -2.66 5.95
CA ILE A 9 15.85 -1.89 5.01
C ILE A 9 16.42 -1.94 3.59
N GLU A 10 17.73 -1.81 3.43
CA GLU A 10 18.39 -1.84 2.11
C GLU A 10 18.21 -3.18 1.40
N ASP A 11 18.29 -4.30 2.13
CA ASP A 11 18.13 -5.63 1.53
C ASP A 11 16.68 -5.85 1.08
N ILE A 12 15.70 -5.37 1.86
CA ILE A 12 14.28 -5.43 1.51
C ILE A 12 13.99 -4.54 0.31
N SER A 13 14.44 -3.29 0.35
CA SER A 13 14.26 -2.33 -0.74
C SER A 13 14.84 -2.84 -2.05
N LYS A 14 16.07 -3.39 -2.00
CA LYS A 14 16.69 -4.03 -3.15
C LYS A 14 15.86 -5.20 -3.68
N TYR A 15 15.39 -6.08 -2.80
CA TYR A 15 14.54 -7.20 -3.19
C TYR A 15 13.25 -6.73 -3.89
N LEU A 16 12.60 -5.69 -3.34
CA LEU A 16 11.37 -5.14 -3.91
C LEU A 16 11.60 -4.54 -5.30
N ILE A 17 12.70 -3.81 -5.49
CA ILE A 17 13.09 -3.25 -6.78
C ILE A 17 13.37 -4.36 -7.80
N GLU A 18 14.17 -5.36 -7.43
CA GLU A 18 14.61 -6.42 -8.34
C GLU A 18 13.49 -7.41 -8.71
N ASN A 19 12.58 -7.73 -7.79
CA ASN A 19 11.58 -8.79 -7.98
C ASN A 19 10.18 -8.27 -8.30
N PHE A 20 9.86 -7.04 -7.92
CA PHE A 20 8.54 -6.44 -8.16
C PHE A 20 8.60 -5.16 -8.99
N ASN A 21 9.76 -4.85 -9.60
CA ASN A 21 9.96 -3.63 -10.39
C ASN A 21 9.54 -2.36 -9.62
N ALA A 22 9.73 -2.38 -8.30
CA ALA A 22 9.40 -1.24 -7.46
C ALA A 22 10.37 -0.09 -7.78
N THR A 23 9.90 1.14 -7.62
CA THR A 23 10.70 2.35 -7.76
C THR A 23 10.66 3.13 -6.45
N GLU A 24 11.81 3.58 -5.97
CA GLU A 24 11.90 4.40 -4.76
C GLU A 24 11.46 5.83 -5.09
N ILE A 25 10.61 6.41 -4.24
CA ILE A 25 10.10 7.78 -4.37
C ILE A 25 10.41 8.60 -3.12
N THR A 26 10.41 9.92 -3.28
CA THR A 26 10.62 10.85 -2.16
C THR A 26 9.33 11.07 -1.36
N ILE A 27 9.47 11.57 -0.13
CA ILE A 27 8.33 12.00 0.70
C ILE A 27 7.55 13.11 -0.03
N ASP A 28 8.24 14.06 -0.67
CA ASP A 28 7.59 15.15 -1.42
C ASP A 28 6.75 14.62 -2.59
N GLU A 29 7.26 13.63 -3.33
CA GLU A 29 6.51 12.96 -4.40
C GLU A 29 5.29 12.21 -3.86
N PHE A 30 5.43 11.55 -2.71
CA PHE A 30 4.33 10.85 -2.05
C PHE A 30 3.24 11.81 -1.55
N LEU A 31 3.62 12.93 -0.92
CA LEU A 31 2.73 13.97 -0.40
C LEU A 31 1.99 14.71 -1.51
N THR A 32 2.63 14.94 -2.65
CA THR A 32 1.98 15.56 -3.82
C THR A 32 0.75 14.78 -4.27
N ASN A 33 0.76 13.45 -4.07
CA ASN A 33 -0.33 12.55 -4.45
C ASN A 33 -1.29 12.21 -3.30
N ASN A 34 -0.93 12.53 -2.04
CA ASN A 34 -1.72 12.27 -0.84
C ASN A 34 -1.73 13.50 0.08
N GLN A 35 -2.63 14.44 -0.19
CA GLN A 35 -2.66 15.73 0.51
C GLN A 35 -3.20 15.65 1.96
N ASP A 36 -3.77 14.52 2.39
CA ASP A 36 -4.44 14.35 3.69
C ASP A 36 -3.60 13.62 4.77
N ILE A 37 -2.28 13.47 4.57
CA ILE A 37 -1.40 12.74 5.51
C ILE A 37 -0.77 13.70 6.51
N SER A 38 -0.91 13.43 7.82
CA SER A 38 -0.28 14.24 8.88
C SER A 38 1.25 14.09 8.91
N GLU A 39 1.94 15.18 9.26
CA GLU A 39 3.41 15.24 9.28
C GLU A 39 4.07 14.32 10.33
N ASP A 40 3.34 13.92 11.36
CA ASP A 40 3.87 13.06 12.44
C ASP A 40 4.21 11.64 11.97
N ILE A 41 3.79 11.25 10.77
CA ILE A 41 4.00 9.91 10.20
C ILE A 41 5.43 9.76 9.64
N PHE A 42 6.16 10.87 9.44
CA PHE A 42 7.44 10.86 8.72
C PHE A 42 8.67 10.49 9.57
N GLU A 43 8.58 10.52 10.90
CA GLU A 43 9.77 10.37 11.75
C GLU A 43 10.42 8.99 11.61
N ASP A 44 9.62 7.94 11.48
CA ASP A 44 10.11 6.56 11.35
C ASP A 44 10.24 6.10 9.89
N ILE A 45 9.82 6.89 8.89
CA ILE A 45 9.97 6.52 7.48
C ILE A 45 11.46 6.39 7.13
N SER A 46 11.79 5.25 6.51
CA SER A 46 13.12 4.98 6.00
C SER A 46 13.14 4.97 4.48
N LYS A 47 12.14 4.37 3.83
CA LYS A 47 12.01 4.31 2.37
C LYS A 47 10.55 4.28 1.94
N ILE A 48 10.26 4.86 0.77
CA ILE A 48 8.95 4.77 0.12
C ILE A 48 9.16 4.18 -1.27
N LEU A 49 8.44 3.12 -1.58
CA LEU A 49 8.50 2.43 -2.86
C LEU A 49 7.12 2.40 -3.51
N LYS A 50 7.09 2.52 -4.84
CA LYS A 50 5.87 2.34 -5.64
C LYS A 50 6.03 1.24 -6.67
N ILE A 51 4.95 0.51 -6.92
CA ILE A 51 4.82 -0.47 -8.01
C ILE A 51 3.66 -0.01 -8.88
N GLU A 52 3.93 0.21 -10.17
CA GLU A 52 2.93 0.63 -11.17
C GLU A 52 2.81 -0.38 -12.34
N ASP A 53 3.59 -1.46 -12.33
CA ASP A 53 3.51 -2.50 -13.35
C ASP A 53 2.28 -3.39 -13.09
N GLU A 54 1.24 -3.19 -13.89
CA GLU A 54 -0.03 -3.92 -13.76
C GLU A 54 0.15 -5.44 -13.84
N ASN A 55 1.09 -5.96 -14.64
CA ASN A 55 1.29 -7.42 -14.73
C ASN A 55 1.87 -7.97 -13.43
N ILE A 56 2.77 -7.22 -12.80
CA ILE A 56 3.33 -7.58 -11.50
C ILE A 56 2.23 -7.51 -10.44
N ILE A 57 1.46 -6.42 -10.40
CA ILE A 57 0.37 -6.28 -9.43
C ILE A 57 -0.62 -7.43 -9.57
N GLN A 58 -1.06 -7.74 -10.80
CA GLN A 58 -1.97 -8.87 -11.07
C GLN A 58 -1.40 -10.22 -10.59
N SER A 59 -0.08 -10.40 -10.64
CA SER A 59 0.58 -11.61 -10.14
C SER A 59 0.60 -11.69 -8.60
N LEU A 60 0.50 -10.55 -7.90
CA LEU A 60 0.49 -10.44 -6.44
C LEU A 60 -0.90 -10.66 -5.83
N LEU A 61 -1.96 -10.50 -6.63
CA LEU A 61 -3.34 -10.68 -6.20
C LEU A 61 -3.69 -12.16 -6.01
N SER A 62 -4.51 -12.42 -5.00
CA SER A 62 -5.34 -13.60 -4.87
C SER A 62 -6.55 -13.54 -5.80
N GLU A 63 -7.22 -14.67 -6.01
CA GLU A 63 -8.44 -14.69 -6.84
C GLU A 63 -9.56 -13.83 -6.24
N ASN A 64 -9.71 -13.81 -4.91
CA ASN A 64 -10.68 -12.96 -4.24
C ASN A 64 -10.39 -11.47 -4.46
N GLU A 65 -9.13 -11.04 -4.35
CA GLU A 65 -8.76 -9.65 -4.61
C GLU A 65 -9.02 -9.23 -6.06
N LYS A 66 -8.83 -10.13 -7.03
CA LYS A 66 -9.15 -9.86 -8.45
C LYS A 66 -10.64 -9.63 -8.65
N GLU A 67 -11.48 -10.45 -8.02
CA GLU A 67 -12.94 -10.29 -8.08
C GLU A 67 -13.38 -8.94 -7.49
N GLU A 68 -12.85 -8.58 -6.32
CA GLU A 68 -13.13 -7.30 -5.66
C GLU A 68 -12.69 -6.09 -6.51
N ILE A 69 -11.49 -6.15 -7.11
CA ILE A 69 -11.01 -5.09 -8.02
C ILE A 69 -11.93 -4.97 -9.24
N GLN A 70 -12.38 -6.09 -9.81
CA GLN A 70 -13.28 -6.08 -10.96
C GLN A 70 -14.62 -5.41 -10.62
N ILE A 71 -15.21 -5.75 -9.47
CA ILE A 71 -16.43 -5.11 -8.96
C ILE A 71 -16.23 -3.59 -8.82
N THR A 72 -15.08 -3.17 -8.32
CA THR A 72 -14.72 -1.75 -8.15
C THR A 72 -14.65 -1.02 -9.47
N ILE A 73 -13.95 -1.59 -10.45
CA ILE A 73 -13.84 -1.03 -11.80
C ILE A 73 -15.24 -0.87 -12.41
N GLU A 74 -16.10 -1.88 -12.26
CA GLU A 74 -17.48 -1.83 -12.76
C GLU A 74 -18.32 -0.74 -12.08
N HIS A 75 -18.17 -0.54 -10.78
CA HIS A 75 -18.83 0.55 -10.06
C HIS A 75 -18.33 1.91 -10.54
N LEU A 76 -17.00 2.13 -10.58
CA LEU A 76 -16.41 3.38 -11.03
C LEU A 76 -16.79 3.75 -12.47
N ASN A 77 -16.97 2.75 -13.33
CA ASN A 77 -17.43 2.96 -14.70
C ASN A 77 -18.90 3.38 -14.80
N LYS A 78 -19.73 3.04 -13.81
CA LYS A 78 -21.17 3.38 -13.75
C LYS A 78 -21.44 4.74 -13.09
N ILE A 79 -20.47 5.31 -12.37
CA ILE A 79 -20.56 6.64 -11.80
C ILE A 79 -20.62 7.67 -12.93
N GLU A 80 -21.58 8.60 -12.87
CA GLU A 80 -21.70 9.71 -13.83
C GLU A 80 -20.40 10.53 -13.88
N GLU A 81 -20.04 11.03 -15.06
CA GLU A 81 -18.76 11.73 -15.27
C GLU A 81 -18.54 12.90 -14.30
N ASP A 82 -19.62 13.56 -13.88
CA ASP A 82 -19.58 14.70 -12.96
C ASP A 82 -19.17 14.33 -11.52
N LEU A 83 -19.30 13.05 -11.12
CA LEU A 83 -18.86 12.54 -9.81
C LEU A 83 -17.46 11.89 -9.86
N LYS A 84 -16.87 11.72 -11.06
CA LYS A 84 -15.51 11.17 -11.21
C LYS A 84 -14.43 12.17 -10.80
N GLU A 85 -14.73 13.47 -10.79
CA GLU A 85 -13.78 14.51 -10.36
C GLU A 85 -13.42 14.42 -8.87
N ASP A 86 -14.31 13.85 -8.03
CA ASP A 86 -14.08 13.71 -6.58
C ASP A 86 -13.16 12.54 -6.22
N CYS A 87 -13.04 11.51 -7.08
CA CYS A 87 -12.07 10.44 -6.87
C CYS A 87 -10.69 10.87 -7.39
N SER A 88 -9.78 11.22 -6.48
CA SER A 88 -8.41 11.55 -6.84
C SER A 88 -7.78 10.46 -7.72
N SER A 89 -6.96 10.87 -8.70
CA SER A 89 -6.22 9.95 -9.57
C SER A 89 -5.45 8.88 -8.77
N TYR A 90 -5.06 9.22 -7.55
CA TYR A 90 -4.34 8.33 -6.65
C TYR A 90 -5.24 7.22 -6.11
N ILE A 91 -6.38 7.59 -5.51
CA ILE A 91 -7.36 6.64 -4.95
C ILE A 91 -7.84 5.68 -6.03
N ASN A 92 -8.12 6.18 -7.23
CA ASN A 92 -8.53 5.35 -8.36
C ASN A 92 -7.46 4.32 -8.76
N LYS A 93 -6.18 4.70 -8.78
CA LYS A 93 -5.09 3.76 -9.13
C LYS A 93 -4.90 2.68 -8.07
N ILE A 94 -4.95 3.07 -6.79
CA ILE A 94 -4.86 2.14 -5.65
C ILE A 94 -6.04 1.17 -5.69
N SER A 95 -7.26 1.68 -5.87
CA SER A 95 -8.46 0.86 -5.78
C SER A 95 -8.66 -0.09 -6.96
N THR A 96 -8.14 0.26 -8.13
CA THR A 96 -8.26 -0.56 -9.34
C THR A 96 -7.06 -1.49 -9.58
N GLY A 97 -6.17 -1.65 -8.59
CA GLY A 97 -5.02 -2.56 -8.70
C GLY A 97 -3.97 -2.09 -9.71
N LYS A 98 -3.80 -0.77 -9.87
CA LYS A 98 -2.80 -0.16 -10.77
C LYS A 98 -1.63 0.47 -10.04
N LEU A 99 -1.73 0.61 -8.73
CA LEU A 99 -0.68 1.17 -7.89
C LEU A 99 -0.63 0.41 -6.57
N ILE A 100 0.59 0.13 -6.12
CA ILE A 100 0.89 -0.25 -4.75
C ILE A 100 1.95 0.71 -4.21
N ILE A 101 1.71 1.27 -3.03
CA ILE A 101 2.72 2.01 -2.27
C ILE A 101 3.16 1.19 -1.07
N ILE A 102 4.46 1.17 -0.81
CA ILE A 102 5.08 0.51 0.34
C ILE A 102 5.92 1.54 1.06
N ILE A 103 5.64 1.75 2.34
CA ILE A 103 6.44 2.58 3.24
C ILE A 103 7.16 1.62 4.19
N LEU A 104 8.49 1.63 4.17
CA LEU A 104 9.31 0.87 5.10
C LEU A 104 9.73 1.79 6.25
N GLU A 105 9.48 1.34 7.48
CA GLU A 105 9.73 2.11 8.69
C GLU A 105 10.90 1.52 9.47
N SER A 106 11.71 2.40 10.03
CA SER A 106 12.90 2.03 10.81
C SER A 106 13.20 3.05 11.89
N LYS A 107 13.08 2.61 13.14
CA LYS A 107 13.45 3.40 14.34
C LYS A 107 14.94 3.67 14.46
N ASP A 108 15.78 2.76 13.98
CA ASP A 108 17.24 2.88 14.00
C ASP A 108 17.84 3.22 12.62
N LYS A 109 16.97 3.54 11.65
CA LYS A 109 17.29 3.83 10.24
C LYS A 109 18.07 2.72 9.51
N THR A 110 18.11 1.51 10.07
CA THR A 110 18.88 0.39 9.52
C THR A 110 18.02 -0.87 9.38
N THR A 111 17.24 -1.19 10.41
CA THR A 111 16.45 -2.42 10.52
C THR A 111 14.96 -2.13 10.41
N LEU A 112 14.24 -3.03 9.76
CA LEU A 112 12.79 -2.92 9.63
C LEU A 112 12.13 -2.98 11.01
N SER A 113 11.36 -1.94 11.35
CA SER A 113 10.53 -1.91 12.55
C SER A 113 9.04 -1.96 12.25
N GLY A 114 8.64 -1.61 11.03
CA GLY A 114 7.25 -1.52 10.59
C GLY A 114 7.18 -1.38 9.07
N PHE A 115 6.00 -1.58 8.51
CA PHE A 115 5.71 -1.17 7.15
C PHE A 115 4.26 -0.73 7.03
N THR A 116 4.02 0.14 6.06
CA THR A 116 2.69 0.48 5.58
C THR A 116 2.58 0.05 4.12
N MET A 117 1.43 -0.49 3.72
CA MET A 117 1.13 -0.82 2.33
C MET A 117 -0.22 -0.20 1.96
N GLU A 118 -0.26 0.48 0.83
CA GLU A 118 -1.49 0.95 0.19
C GLU A 118 -1.67 0.23 -1.14
N GLY A 119 -2.91 -0.19 -1.42
CA GLY A 119 -3.23 -1.01 -2.58
C GLY A 119 -3.40 -2.48 -2.23
N THR A 120 -3.62 -3.30 -3.25
CA THR A 120 -4.08 -4.68 -3.10
C THR A 120 -3.04 -5.64 -3.66
N GLY A 121 -2.75 -6.75 -2.96
CA GLY A 121 -1.64 -7.63 -3.29
C GLY A 121 -1.26 -8.56 -2.14
N GLN A 122 -2.10 -9.56 -1.86
CA GLN A 122 -1.93 -10.48 -0.74
C GLN A 122 -0.53 -11.10 -0.67
N LYS A 123 0.05 -11.54 -1.79
CA LYS A 123 1.38 -12.19 -1.76
C LYS A 123 2.49 -11.25 -1.27
N LEU A 124 2.40 -9.97 -1.65
CA LEU A 124 3.36 -8.97 -1.21
C LEU A 124 3.13 -8.62 0.26
N PHE A 125 1.87 -8.48 0.67
CA PHE A 125 1.52 -8.25 2.07
C PHE A 125 2.03 -9.39 2.96
N ASP A 126 1.78 -10.65 2.58
CA ASP A 126 2.25 -11.83 3.31
C ASP A 126 3.78 -11.88 3.38
N TYR A 127 4.47 -11.50 2.30
CA TYR A 127 5.92 -11.35 2.30
C TYR A 127 6.38 -10.31 3.32
N LEU A 128 5.84 -9.09 3.27
CA LEU A 128 6.22 -8.00 4.19
C LEU A 128 5.91 -8.37 5.66
N MET A 129 4.76 -8.99 5.91
CA MET A 129 4.39 -9.53 7.22
C MET A 129 5.39 -10.57 7.73
N SER A 130 5.91 -11.44 6.85
CA SER A 130 6.88 -12.47 7.25
C SER A 130 8.23 -11.92 7.75
N LEU A 131 8.51 -10.65 7.45
CA LEU A 131 9.71 -9.91 7.85
C LEU A 131 9.57 -9.27 9.24
N ILE A 132 8.36 -9.21 9.80
CA ILE A 132 8.10 -8.61 11.12
C ILE A 132 7.69 -9.72 12.11
N ASP A 133 8.32 -9.73 13.28
CA ASP A 133 8.07 -10.76 14.31
C ASP A 133 6.83 -10.46 15.18
N GLU A 134 6.34 -9.23 15.18
CA GLU A 134 5.13 -8.84 15.90
C GLU A 134 3.90 -8.87 14.97
N PRO A 135 2.78 -9.48 15.41
CA PRO A 135 1.55 -9.46 14.64
C PRO A 135 1.06 -8.02 14.51
N ILE A 136 1.06 -7.50 13.29
CA ILE A 136 0.36 -6.26 12.96
C ILE A 136 -1.10 -6.64 12.75
N GLU A 137 -1.99 -6.15 13.62
CA GLU A 137 -3.43 -6.30 13.39
C GLU A 137 -3.84 -5.45 12.19
N LYS A 138 -4.67 -6.02 11.31
CA LYS A 138 -5.30 -5.29 10.21
C LYS A 138 -6.33 -4.33 10.82
N THR A 139 -5.97 -3.07 10.99
CA THR A 139 -6.89 -2.02 11.46
C THR A 139 -7.66 -1.42 10.28
N SER A 140 -8.84 -0.84 10.55
CA SER A 140 -9.65 -0.19 9.51
C SER A 140 -8.98 1.10 9.04
N ASN A 141 -9.03 1.32 7.73
CA ASN A 141 -8.40 2.40 6.97
C ASN A 141 -9.29 3.67 7.00
N PRO A 142 -8.75 4.90 7.08
CA PRO A 142 -9.55 6.12 6.85
C PRO A 142 -10.13 6.23 5.42
N ILE A 143 -9.61 5.49 4.44
CA ILE A 143 -10.31 5.30 3.15
C ILE A 143 -11.57 4.43 3.35
N ASP A 144 -11.66 3.58 4.39
CA ASP A 144 -12.90 2.85 4.71
C ASP A 144 -14.06 3.80 5.05
N GLU A 145 -13.79 4.99 5.62
CA GLU A 145 -14.81 6.02 5.85
C GLU A 145 -15.22 6.74 4.54
N LEU A 146 -14.28 7.01 3.62
CA LEU A 146 -14.60 7.58 2.30
C LEU A 146 -15.30 6.57 1.37
N ILE A 147 -15.01 5.28 1.57
CA ILE A 147 -15.63 4.12 0.90
C ILE A 147 -16.99 3.76 1.53
N GLU A 148 -17.27 4.15 2.78
CA GLU A 148 -18.60 3.93 3.37
C GLU A 148 -19.69 4.68 2.60
N GLU A 149 -19.36 5.82 1.94
CA GLU A 149 -20.24 6.49 0.99
C GLU A 149 -20.27 5.81 -0.41
N LEU A 150 -19.21 5.07 -0.77
CA LEU A 150 -19.06 4.28 -2.01
C LEU A 150 -19.12 2.78 -1.70
N SER A 151 -20.28 2.32 -1.21
CA SER A 151 -20.53 0.94 -0.81
C SER A 151 -19.86 -0.09 -1.74
N HIS A 152 -18.97 -0.93 -1.18
CA HIS A 152 -18.47 -2.24 -1.68
C HIS A 152 -17.02 -2.37 -2.18
N PHE A 153 -16.02 -1.62 -1.72
CA PHE A 153 -14.64 -2.06 -1.97
C PHE A 153 -13.59 -1.57 -0.99
N ARG A 154 -12.82 -2.48 -0.38
CA ARG A 154 -11.76 -2.17 0.60
C ARG A 154 -10.36 -2.53 0.08
N PRO A 155 -9.59 -1.60 -0.51
CA PRO A 155 -8.16 -1.80 -0.72
C PRO A 155 -7.42 -1.66 0.62
N TYR A 156 -6.34 -2.44 0.80
CA TYR A 156 -5.55 -2.41 2.03
C TYR A 156 -4.94 -1.01 2.22
N GLY A 157 -5.05 -0.47 3.44
CA GLY A 157 -4.47 0.82 3.78
C GLY A 157 -3.83 0.84 5.16
N LYS A 158 -2.69 1.54 5.19
CA LYS A 158 -1.92 2.07 6.31
C LYS A 158 -2.01 1.31 7.64
N TYR A 159 -0.92 0.60 7.94
CA TYR A 159 -0.70 -0.09 9.20
C TYR A 159 0.11 0.82 10.12
N PHE A 160 -0.49 1.24 11.23
CA PHE A 160 0.24 1.89 12.32
C PHE A 160 0.15 1.03 13.57
N LYS A 161 1.24 1.05 14.32
CA LYS A 161 1.32 0.48 15.67
C LYS A 161 0.77 1.45 16.71
#